data_AF-A0A944NS74-F1
#
_entry.id   AF-A0A944NS74-F1
#
_cell.length_a   1.000
_cell.length_b   1.000
_cell.length_c   1.000
_cell.angle_alpha   90.00
_cell.angle_beta   90.00
_cell.angle_gamma   90.00
#
_symmetry.space_group_name_H-M   'P 1'
#
loop_
_entity.id
_entity.type
_entity.pdbx_description
1 polymer ?
#
loop_
_entity_poly.entity_id
_entity_poly.type
_entity_poly.pdbx_seq_one_letter_code
_entity_poly.pdbx_strand_id
1 'polypeptide(L)'
;MFDTPGTGLMASVKSVTSKRALERILTLIVQSLFIGSTDTKARDNFLAIAREATNEQSENFQKSMDAAVVLLQHLRQYAENQNQANPNSAESGVTPEVESSTGDSALSANEILLKTFTRSVRRPFSAMVINQKPESTELPEKLPFLLSPAFADHFIGLLERKFFPVLLQSFRGILVQADELEESQREEFLMSKLEGRKQQAFLMETWQTVWSSLIDEKKIPKKPEVKAGGAFKNMLKKIDTRQPTGRRELTIEQWQAKKDEIKAANKASVKMWQDICRDSEDYLAPQDTDKELLRDMFGRSAAGLEKQMTALMQIATQGGSVKAFETYIQTRKVDLSFLTVTFRHPELFIEVRENDEEDDAPKESLIKRVLKGYNESSRQEMFPLLHRYVLSSVA
;
A
#
# COMPACT_ATOMS: atom_id res chain seq x y z
N MET A 1 4.53 -25.36 28.91
CA MET A 1 5.89 -24.77 29.02
C MET A 1 5.84 -23.24 28.99
N PHE A 2 5.24 -22.63 27.96
CA PHE A 2 5.17 -21.16 27.86
C PHE A 2 4.18 -20.53 28.85
N ASP A 3 2.98 -21.11 29.00
CA ASP A 3 1.86 -20.49 29.74
C ASP A 3 1.48 -21.21 31.05
N THR A 4 2.40 -21.99 31.64
CA THR A 4 2.12 -22.64 32.92
C THR A 4 1.86 -21.58 34.00
N PRO A 5 0.71 -21.57 34.69
CA PRO A 5 0.40 -20.56 35.70
C PRO A 5 1.45 -20.54 36.82
N GLY A 6 2.04 -19.37 37.09
CA GLY A 6 3.05 -19.16 38.15
C GLY A 6 4.47 -19.66 37.84
N THR A 7 4.66 -20.61 36.90
CA THR A 7 5.98 -21.23 36.61
C THR A 7 6.37 -21.24 35.12
N GLY A 8 5.49 -20.78 34.23
CA GLY A 8 5.73 -20.74 32.78
C GLY A 8 6.70 -19.64 32.37
N LEU A 9 7.31 -19.79 31.20
CA LEU A 9 8.30 -18.85 30.66
C LEU A 9 7.78 -17.40 30.58
N MET A 10 6.48 -17.25 30.30
CA MET A 10 5.79 -15.95 30.32
C MET A 10 5.69 -15.35 31.73
N ALA A 11 5.48 -16.17 32.75
CA ALA A 11 5.49 -15.72 34.15
C ALA A 11 6.91 -15.34 34.60
N SER A 12 7.92 -16.10 34.17
CA SER A 12 9.33 -15.79 34.45
C SER A 12 9.74 -14.45 33.87
N VAL A 13 9.38 -14.15 32.61
CA VAL A 13 9.64 -12.82 31.99
C VAL A 13 8.88 -11.70 32.70
N LYS A 14 7.62 -11.91 33.10
CA LYS A 14 6.82 -10.90 33.83
C LYS A 14 7.32 -10.60 35.24
N SER A 15 8.06 -11.53 35.86
CA SER A 15 8.61 -11.37 37.21
C SER A 15 9.93 -10.59 37.27
N VAL A 16 10.49 -10.21 36.12
CA VAL A 16 11.80 -9.57 36.02
C VAL A 16 11.75 -8.08 36.37
N THR A 17 12.70 -7.64 37.19
CA THR A 17 12.78 -6.25 37.67
C THR A 17 13.90 -5.42 37.03
N SER A 18 14.70 -6.00 36.13
CA SER A 18 15.77 -5.26 35.42
C SER A 18 16.02 -5.74 33.99
N LYS A 19 16.48 -4.84 33.13
CA LYS A 19 16.81 -5.13 31.71
C LYS A 19 17.88 -6.21 31.54
N ARG A 20 18.91 -6.19 32.39
CA ARG A 20 19.97 -7.21 32.37
C ARG A 20 19.46 -8.59 32.76
N ALA A 21 18.54 -8.66 33.72
CA ALA A 21 17.89 -9.91 34.07
C ALA A 21 16.95 -10.39 32.94
N LEU A 22 16.28 -9.47 32.26
CA LEU A 22 15.38 -9.77 31.14
C LEU A 22 16.16 -10.34 29.95
N GLU A 23 17.28 -9.73 29.59
CA GLU A 23 18.17 -10.20 28.53
C GLU A 23 18.72 -11.59 28.82
N ARG A 24 19.16 -11.83 30.07
CA ARG A 24 19.65 -13.15 30.49
C ARG A 24 18.57 -14.22 30.39
N ILE A 25 17.35 -13.91 30.85
CA ILE A 25 16.22 -14.85 30.80
C ILE A 25 15.82 -15.14 29.35
N LEU A 26 15.69 -14.11 28.51
CA LEU A 26 15.38 -14.31 27.08
C LEU A 26 16.46 -15.10 26.36
N THR A 27 17.74 -14.82 26.63
CA THR A 27 18.87 -15.56 26.05
C THR A 27 18.83 -17.03 26.45
N LEU A 28 18.58 -17.33 27.73
CA LEU A 28 18.46 -18.71 28.23
C LEU A 28 17.25 -19.44 27.64
N ILE A 29 16.12 -18.75 27.47
CA ILE A 29 14.93 -19.32 26.83
C ILE A 29 15.22 -19.66 25.36
N VAL A 30 15.80 -18.73 24.60
CA VAL A 30 16.15 -18.97 23.20
C VAL A 30 17.20 -20.07 23.09
N GLN A 31 18.22 -20.08 23.95
CA GLN A 31 19.22 -21.14 23.92
C GLN A 31 18.62 -22.51 24.25
N SER A 32 17.77 -22.59 25.29
CA SER A 32 17.15 -23.85 25.72
C SER A 32 16.22 -24.46 24.66
N LEU A 33 15.43 -23.64 23.96
CA LEU A 33 14.53 -24.09 22.89
C LEU A 33 15.27 -24.64 21.67
N PHE A 34 16.54 -24.30 21.49
CA PHE A 34 17.37 -24.73 20.37
C PHE A 34 18.47 -25.71 20.80
N ILE A 35 18.44 -26.23 22.04
CA ILE A 35 19.35 -27.31 22.47
C ILE A 35 19.06 -28.55 21.61
N GLY A 36 20.07 -29.02 20.89
CA GLY A 36 19.96 -30.19 20.00
C GLY A 36 19.33 -29.91 18.64
N SER A 37 18.92 -28.67 18.33
CA SER A 37 18.39 -28.28 17.02
C SER A 37 19.48 -27.98 16.00
N THR A 38 19.28 -28.38 14.74
CA THR A 38 20.17 -28.04 13.61
C THR A 38 19.91 -26.64 13.04
N ASP A 39 18.82 -25.96 13.43
CA ASP A 39 18.47 -24.63 12.92
C ASP A 39 19.19 -23.52 13.68
N THR A 40 20.49 -23.40 13.40
CA THR A 40 21.37 -22.38 13.97
C THR A 40 21.02 -20.97 13.49
N LYS A 41 20.43 -20.83 12.30
CA LYS A 41 20.04 -19.52 11.73
C LYS A 41 18.83 -18.92 12.44
N ALA A 42 17.79 -19.72 12.70
CA ALA A 42 16.63 -19.27 13.45
C ALA A 42 17.01 -18.90 14.89
N ARG A 43 17.86 -19.73 15.55
CA ARG A 43 18.40 -19.43 16.87
C ARG A 43 19.11 -18.06 16.91
N ASP A 44 20.03 -17.83 15.97
CA ASP A 44 20.83 -16.60 15.95
C ASP A 44 19.96 -15.36 15.66
N ASN A 45 18.90 -15.50 14.85
CA ASN A 45 17.90 -14.46 14.62
C ASN A 45 17.11 -14.12 15.89
N PHE A 46 16.62 -15.13 16.62
CA PHE A 46 15.90 -14.90 17.87
C PHE A 46 16.80 -14.31 18.98
N LEU A 47 18.08 -14.67 19.02
CA LEU A 47 19.05 -14.04 19.91
C LEU A 47 19.34 -12.58 19.54
N ALA A 48 19.35 -12.23 18.25
CA ALA A 48 19.50 -10.86 17.81
C ALA A 48 18.29 -10.00 18.24
N ILE A 49 17.07 -10.53 18.06
CA ILE A 49 15.82 -9.88 18.48
C ILE A 49 15.76 -9.72 20.00
N ALA A 50 16.21 -10.73 20.77
CA ALA A 50 16.29 -10.65 22.23
C ALA A 50 17.18 -9.49 22.69
N ARG A 51 18.36 -9.32 22.07
CA ARG A 51 19.30 -8.23 22.37
C ARG A 51 18.76 -6.87 21.96
N GLU A 52 18.04 -6.80 20.85
CA GLU A 52 17.40 -5.57 20.39
C GLU A 52 16.28 -5.13 21.35
N ALA A 53 15.46 -6.07 21.80
CA ALA A 53 14.39 -5.83 22.77
C ALA A 53 14.91 -5.33 24.13
N THR A 54 16.10 -5.75 24.54
CA THR A 54 16.71 -5.40 25.83
C THR A 54 17.81 -4.34 25.75
N ASN A 55 17.98 -3.69 24.59
CA ASN A 55 19.04 -2.71 24.36
C ASN A 55 19.06 -1.59 25.43
N GLU A 56 20.24 -1.35 26.03
CA GLU A 56 20.46 -0.40 27.14
C GLU A 56 20.16 1.07 26.77
N GLN A 57 20.00 1.42 25.47
CA GLN A 57 19.69 2.78 25.02
C GLN A 57 18.20 3.16 25.09
N SER A 58 17.30 2.20 25.31
CA SER A 58 15.89 2.51 25.59
C SER A 58 15.76 2.94 27.05
N GLU A 59 15.19 4.11 27.35
CA GLU A 59 14.98 4.54 28.74
C GLU A 59 13.79 3.83 29.42
N ASN A 60 12.91 3.19 28.63
CA ASN A 60 11.66 2.62 29.15
C ASN A 60 11.77 1.10 29.33
N PHE A 61 11.68 0.62 30.58
CA PHE A 61 11.72 -0.80 30.91
C PHE A 61 10.44 -1.54 30.48
N GLN A 62 9.27 -0.89 30.57
CA GLN A 62 8.01 -1.48 30.17
C GLN A 62 7.99 -1.82 28.67
N LYS A 63 8.55 -0.96 27.82
CA LYS A 63 8.67 -1.24 26.38
C LYS A 63 9.55 -2.47 26.09
N SER A 64 10.60 -2.68 26.86
CA SER A 64 11.44 -3.89 26.75
C SER A 64 10.69 -5.13 27.21
N MET A 65 9.84 -5.02 28.24
CA MET A 65 8.97 -6.11 28.70
C MET A 65 7.91 -6.46 27.66
N ASP A 66 7.28 -5.47 27.04
CA ASP A 66 6.28 -5.70 25.98
C ASP A 66 6.92 -6.37 24.75
N ALA A 67 8.12 -5.93 24.36
CA ALA A 67 8.88 -6.57 23.29
C ALA A 67 9.33 -8.01 23.63
N ALA A 68 9.68 -8.27 24.90
CA ALA A 68 10.02 -9.60 25.39
C ALA A 68 8.83 -10.57 25.34
N VAL A 69 7.62 -10.08 25.63
CA VAL A 69 6.38 -10.86 25.51
C VAL A 69 6.12 -11.23 24.06
N VAL A 70 6.27 -10.29 23.13
CA VAL A 70 6.12 -10.55 21.68
C VAL A 70 7.14 -11.59 21.21
N LEU A 71 8.39 -11.50 21.65
CA LEU A 71 9.42 -12.48 21.33
C LEU A 71 9.06 -13.90 21.82
N LEU A 72 8.52 -14.02 23.04
CA LEU A 72 8.08 -15.32 23.59
C LEU A 72 6.90 -15.92 22.81
N GLN A 73 5.97 -15.10 22.34
CA GLN A 73 4.87 -15.56 21.48
C GLN A 73 5.39 -16.10 20.13
N HIS A 74 6.37 -15.41 19.53
CA HIS A 74 7.01 -15.86 18.30
C HIS A 74 7.79 -17.18 18.49
N LEU A 75 8.50 -17.32 19.62
CA LEU A 75 9.21 -18.56 19.96
C LEU A 75 8.26 -19.74 20.21
N ARG A 76 7.10 -19.48 20.85
CA ARG A 76 6.05 -20.48 21.02
C ARG A 76 5.54 -20.98 19.67
N GLN A 77 5.20 -20.07 18.76
CA GLN A 77 4.70 -20.44 17.44
C GLN A 77 5.75 -21.19 16.61
N TYR A 78 7.03 -20.81 16.72
CA TYR A 78 8.11 -21.56 16.09
C TYR A 78 8.24 -22.99 16.63
N ALA A 79 8.13 -23.19 17.95
CA ALA A 79 8.17 -24.51 18.57
C ALA A 79 6.95 -25.37 18.19
N GLU A 80 5.75 -24.78 18.11
CA GLU A 80 4.53 -25.47 17.67
C GLU A 80 4.64 -25.92 16.20
N ASN A 81 5.17 -25.07 15.32
CA ASN A 81 5.39 -25.41 13.90
C ASN A 81 6.44 -26.50 13.69
N GLN A 82 7.51 -26.54 14.50
CA GLN A 82 8.51 -27.60 14.45
C GLN A 82 7.95 -28.95 14.92
N ASN A 83 7.03 -28.94 15.88
CA ASN A 83 6.32 -30.14 16.33
C ASN A 83 5.27 -30.62 15.32
N GLN A 84 4.60 -29.71 14.60
CA GLN A 84 3.64 -30.07 13.54
C GLN A 84 4.29 -30.56 12.24
N ALA A 85 5.50 -30.05 11.91
CA ALA A 85 6.24 -30.48 10.73
C ALA A 85 6.88 -31.88 10.84
N ASN A 86 6.78 -32.53 12.01
CA ASN A 86 7.33 -33.86 12.24
C ASN A 86 6.28 -34.77 12.93
N PRO A 87 5.27 -35.29 12.20
CA PRO A 87 4.17 -36.06 12.79
C PRO A 87 4.54 -37.52 13.12
N ASN A 88 5.77 -37.97 12.88
CA ASN A 88 6.17 -39.33 13.23
C ASN A 88 6.72 -39.39 14.66
N SER A 89 5.83 -39.33 15.65
CA SER A 89 5.97 -39.96 16.96
C SER A 89 4.67 -39.80 17.78
N ALA A 90 3.59 -40.49 17.39
CA ALA A 90 2.60 -41.14 18.29
C ALA A 90 1.28 -41.45 17.54
N GLU A 91 1.20 -42.71 17.10
CA GLU A 91 0.04 -43.63 17.08
C GLU A 91 -1.39 -43.19 16.72
N SER A 92 -1.87 -43.88 15.68
CA SER A 92 -3.16 -44.61 15.60
C SER A 92 -4.45 -43.83 15.40
N GLY A 93 -4.90 -43.86 14.14
CA GLY A 93 -6.05 -44.69 13.78
C GLY A 93 -7.37 -43.96 13.51
N VAL A 94 -8.02 -44.43 12.45
CA VAL A 94 -9.41 -44.16 12.02
C VAL A 94 -9.59 -42.99 11.05
N THR A 95 -9.57 -43.33 9.76
CA THR A 95 -10.39 -42.66 8.73
C THR A 95 -11.88 -42.87 9.04
N PRO A 96 -12.76 -41.92 8.70
CA PRO A 96 -13.59 -42.20 7.53
C PRO A 96 -13.87 -41.01 6.62
N GLU A 97 -14.02 -41.39 5.35
CA GLU A 97 -15.00 -40.99 4.34
C GLU A 97 -15.30 -39.52 4.04
N VAL A 98 -15.18 -39.28 2.73
CA VAL A 98 -15.57 -38.10 1.97
C VAL A 98 -17.10 -38.00 1.93
N GLU A 99 -17.65 -36.95 2.53
CA GLU A 99 -18.92 -36.40 2.09
C GLU A 99 -18.70 -34.99 1.54
N SER A 100 -18.96 -34.88 0.24
CA SER A 100 -19.09 -33.62 -0.48
C SER A 100 -20.28 -32.84 0.08
N SER A 101 -20.02 -31.80 0.87
CA SER A 101 -20.97 -30.72 1.06
C SER A 101 -20.37 -29.44 0.47
N THR A 102 -21.05 -28.92 -0.56
CA THR A 102 -20.96 -27.53 -0.98
C THR A 102 -21.48 -26.66 0.17
N GLY A 103 -20.63 -26.42 1.17
CA GLY A 103 -20.80 -25.35 2.14
C GLY A 103 -20.09 -24.11 1.62
N ASP A 104 -20.77 -22.97 1.64
CA ASP A 104 -20.11 -21.66 1.60
C ASP A 104 -19.00 -21.69 2.64
N SER A 105 -17.75 -21.84 2.18
CA SER A 105 -16.62 -21.87 3.10
C SER A 105 -16.43 -20.47 3.66
N ALA A 106 -16.58 -20.36 4.96
CA ALA A 106 -16.07 -19.29 5.79
C ALA A 106 -14.89 -18.56 5.18
N LEU A 107 -15.05 -17.27 4.86
CA LEU A 107 -13.93 -16.48 4.40
C LEU A 107 -12.89 -16.36 5.51
N SER A 108 -11.64 -16.64 5.19
CA SER A 108 -10.49 -16.39 6.07
C SER A 108 -10.34 -14.89 6.34
N ALA A 109 -9.65 -14.53 7.44
CA ALA A 109 -9.38 -13.12 7.76
C ALA A 109 -8.65 -12.40 6.61
N ASN A 110 -7.76 -13.11 5.92
CA ASN A 110 -7.04 -12.63 4.76
C ASN A 110 -7.98 -12.31 3.59
N GLU A 111 -8.95 -13.17 3.30
CA GLU A 111 -9.91 -12.97 2.20
C GLU A 111 -10.87 -11.83 2.50
N ILE A 112 -11.30 -11.67 3.75
CA ILE A 112 -12.13 -10.52 4.17
C ILE A 112 -11.34 -9.23 4.00
N LEU A 113 -10.09 -9.17 4.48
CA LEU A 113 -9.24 -7.99 4.33
C LEU A 113 -8.95 -7.69 2.85
N LEU A 114 -8.70 -8.71 2.02
CA LEU A 114 -8.50 -8.58 0.59
C LEU A 114 -9.72 -7.95 -0.08
N LYS A 115 -10.92 -8.51 0.18
CA LYS A 115 -12.19 -8.01 -0.37
C LYS A 115 -12.44 -6.57 0.06
N THR A 116 -12.19 -6.23 1.32
CA THR A 116 -12.37 -4.86 1.82
C THR A 116 -11.39 -3.89 1.18
N PHE A 117 -10.13 -4.30 1.04
CA PHE A 117 -9.09 -3.52 0.40
C PHE A 117 -9.42 -3.24 -1.08
N THR A 118 -9.70 -4.29 -1.87
CA THR A 118 -10.01 -4.17 -3.29
C THR A 118 -11.30 -3.41 -3.54
N ARG A 119 -12.34 -3.61 -2.70
CA ARG A 119 -13.57 -2.82 -2.75
C ARG A 119 -13.30 -1.33 -2.51
N SER A 120 -12.42 -1.00 -1.58
CA SER A 120 -12.08 0.40 -1.29
C SER A 120 -11.40 1.07 -2.48
N VAL A 121 -10.50 0.37 -3.17
CA VAL A 121 -9.84 0.91 -4.37
C VAL A 121 -10.78 0.97 -5.56
N ARG A 122 -11.65 -0.03 -5.73
CA ARG A 122 -12.55 -0.14 -6.87
C ARG A 122 -13.64 0.94 -6.85
N ARG A 123 -14.13 1.33 -5.68
CA ARG A 123 -15.23 2.30 -5.52
C ARG A 123 -15.02 3.61 -6.30
N PRO A 124 -13.89 4.32 -6.19
CA PRO A 124 -13.62 5.50 -6.99
C PRO A 124 -13.66 5.26 -8.50
N PHE A 125 -13.10 4.15 -9.00
CA PHE A 125 -13.19 3.80 -10.43
C PHE A 125 -14.64 3.57 -10.83
N SER A 126 -15.40 2.76 -10.08
CA SER A 126 -16.81 2.49 -10.35
C SER A 126 -17.66 3.76 -10.43
N ALA A 127 -17.38 4.76 -9.60
CA ALA A 127 -18.09 6.04 -9.65
C ALA A 127 -17.86 6.80 -10.97
N MET A 128 -16.74 6.54 -11.66
CA MET A 128 -16.32 7.23 -12.89
C MET A 128 -16.46 6.39 -14.16
N VAL A 129 -16.78 5.09 -14.03
CA VAL A 129 -16.89 4.17 -15.18
C VAL A 129 -17.82 4.74 -16.25
N ILE A 130 -17.40 4.54 -17.50
CA ILE A 130 -18.15 4.83 -18.70
C ILE A 130 -18.38 3.52 -19.44
N ASN A 131 -19.63 3.06 -19.43
CA ASN A 131 -20.02 1.76 -20.01
C ASN A 131 -20.32 1.83 -21.51
N GLN A 132 -20.56 3.03 -22.03
CA GLN A 132 -20.83 3.28 -23.44
C GLN A 132 -19.92 4.40 -23.89
N LYS A 133 -19.14 4.16 -24.96
CA LYS A 133 -18.26 5.18 -25.50
C LYS A 133 -19.12 6.35 -26.02
N PRO A 134 -18.73 7.61 -25.75
CA PRO A 134 -19.41 8.75 -26.35
C PRO A 134 -19.25 8.68 -27.87
N GLU A 135 -20.33 8.92 -28.62
CA GLU A 135 -20.34 8.93 -30.10
C GLU A 135 -19.69 10.20 -30.70
N SER A 136 -18.96 10.97 -29.90
CA SER A 136 -18.34 12.23 -30.32
C SER A 136 -17.00 12.00 -31.01
N THR A 137 -16.84 12.60 -32.19
CA THR A 137 -15.57 12.61 -32.95
C THR A 137 -14.47 13.48 -32.33
N GLU A 138 -14.82 14.34 -31.37
CA GLU A 138 -13.89 15.26 -30.70
C GLU A 138 -13.21 14.62 -29.47
N LEU A 139 -13.69 13.45 -29.03
CA LEU A 139 -13.09 12.69 -27.95
C LEU A 139 -12.23 11.54 -28.49
N PRO A 140 -11.17 11.13 -27.76
CA PRO A 140 -10.36 9.98 -28.14
C PRO A 140 -11.18 8.70 -28.29
N GLU A 141 -10.86 7.91 -29.31
CA GLU A 141 -11.51 6.61 -29.59
C GLU A 141 -11.38 5.62 -28.42
N LYS A 142 -10.28 5.69 -27.68
CA LYS A 142 -10.04 4.90 -26.47
C LYS A 142 -10.30 5.73 -25.22
N LEU A 143 -10.95 5.10 -24.23
CA LEU A 143 -11.19 5.76 -22.94
C LEU A 143 -9.88 6.00 -22.19
N PRO A 144 -9.71 7.15 -21.52
CA PRO A 144 -8.69 7.32 -20.49
C PRO A 144 -8.75 6.18 -19.48
N PHE A 145 -7.59 5.66 -19.04
CA PHE A 145 -7.53 4.51 -18.12
C PHE A 145 -8.42 4.66 -16.87
N LEU A 146 -8.55 5.86 -16.31
CA LEU A 146 -9.36 6.14 -15.11
C LEU A 146 -10.86 5.90 -15.32
N LEU A 147 -11.32 6.02 -16.56
CA LEU A 147 -12.72 5.89 -16.95
C LEU A 147 -13.03 4.48 -17.49
N SER A 148 -12.00 3.67 -17.74
CA SER A 148 -12.11 2.35 -18.33
C SER A 148 -12.36 1.25 -17.28
N PRO A 149 -13.43 0.45 -17.42
CA PRO A 149 -13.64 -0.71 -16.56
C PRO A 149 -12.52 -1.76 -16.72
N ALA A 150 -12.03 -1.96 -17.95
CA ALA A 150 -10.96 -2.92 -18.25
C ALA A 150 -9.66 -2.56 -17.53
N PHE A 151 -9.29 -1.28 -17.49
CA PHE A 151 -8.13 -0.85 -16.71
C PHE A 151 -8.37 -1.04 -15.20
N ALA A 152 -9.56 -0.72 -14.69
CA ALA A 152 -9.87 -0.92 -13.28
C ALA A 152 -9.67 -2.39 -12.88
N ASP A 153 -10.15 -3.34 -13.69
CA ASP A 153 -9.96 -4.77 -13.44
C ASP A 153 -8.49 -5.19 -13.51
N HIS A 154 -7.74 -4.71 -14.52
CA HIS A 154 -6.31 -4.94 -14.63
C HIS A 154 -5.55 -4.44 -13.39
N PHE A 155 -5.83 -3.21 -12.97
CA PHE A 155 -5.20 -2.59 -11.80
C PHE A 155 -5.54 -3.34 -10.51
N ILE A 156 -6.82 -3.64 -10.27
CA ILE A 156 -7.24 -4.43 -9.09
C ILE A 156 -6.56 -5.81 -9.09
N GLY A 157 -6.49 -6.49 -10.23
CA GLY A 157 -5.79 -7.78 -10.33
C GLY A 157 -4.28 -7.69 -10.05
N LEU A 158 -3.63 -6.55 -10.34
CA LEU A 158 -2.25 -6.30 -9.91
C LEU A 158 -2.17 -6.05 -8.40
N LEU A 159 -3.11 -5.31 -7.83
CA LEU A 159 -3.14 -5.06 -6.39
C LEU A 159 -3.26 -6.36 -5.59
N GLU A 160 -4.17 -7.25 -5.98
CA GLU A 160 -4.38 -8.55 -5.33
C GLU A 160 -3.11 -9.42 -5.37
N ARG A 161 -2.45 -9.48 -6.53
CA ARG A 161 -1.30 -10.39 -6.74
C ARG A 161 0.03 -9.84 -6.25
N LYS A 162 0.20 -8.52 -6.21
CA LYS A 162 1.50 -7.87 -5.99
C LYS A 162 1.55 -6.96 -4.77
N PHE A 163 0.51 -6.17 -4.54
CA PHE A 163 0.50 -5.20 -3.44
C PHE A 163 0.00 -5.82 -2.15
N PHE A 164 -1.09 -6.58 -2.22
CA PHE A 164 -1.74 -7.17 -1.06
C PHE A 164 -0.80 -8.08 -0.24
N PRO A 165 0.05 -8.94 -0.84
CA PRO A 165 0.98 -9.75 -0.05
C PRO A 165 1.98 -8.92 0.79
N VAL A 166 2.36 -7.74 0.30
CA VAL A 166 3.24 -6.82 1.04
C VAL A 166 2.43 -6.09 2.11
N LEU A 167 1.20 -5.67 1.79
CA LEU A 167 0.29 -5.03 2.73
C LEU A 167 -0.06 -5.93 3.91
N LEU A 168 -0.26 -7.24 3.69
CA LEU A 168 -0.54 -8.23 4.74
C LEU A 168 0.51 -8.24 5.85
N GLN A 169 1.77 -7.93 5.54
CA GLN A 169 2.85 -7.90 6.54
C GLN A 169 2.56 -6.86 7.63
N SER A 170 1.92 -5.74 7.28
CA SER A 170 1.52 -4.67 8.20
C SER A 170 0.27 -5.02 9.02
N PHE A 171 -0.56 -5.96 8.56
CA PHE A 171 -1.80 -6.37 9.22
C PHE A 171 -1.69 -7.69 9.98
N ARG A 172 -0.53 -8.35 9.98
CA ARG A 172 -0.32 -9.69 10.55
C ARG A 172 -0.84 -9.82 11.99
N GLY A 173 -0.61 -8.84 12.85
CA GLY A 173 -1.09 -8.87 14.23
C GLY A 173 -2.61 -8.80 14.35
N ILE A 174 -3.28 -8.05 13.48
CA ILE A 174 -4.75 -7.94 13.45
C ILE A 174 -5.36 -9.22 12.87
N LEU A 175 -4.73 -9.80 11.85
CA LEU A 175 -5.18 -11.02 11.20
C LEU A 175 -5.11 -12.22 12.14
N VAL A 176 -4.03 -12.35 12.93
CA VAL A 176 -3.92 -13.41 13.96
C VAL A 176 -5.05 -13.31 14.98
N GLN A 177 -5.36 -12.10 15.46
CA GLN A 177 -6.49 -11.90 16.39
C GLN A 177 -7.84 -12.21 15.73
N ALA A 178 -8.00 -11.91 14.45
CA ALA A 178 -9.22 -12.19 13.70
C ALA A 178 -9.41 -13.69 13.42
N ASP A 179 -8.33 -14.45 13.25
CA ASP A 179 -8.37 -15.90 13.06
C ASP A 179 -8.73 -16.66 14.35
N GLU A 180 -8.46 -16.08 15.52
CA GLU A 180 -8.88 -16.61 16.84
C GLU A 180 -10.39 -16.41 17.11
N LEU A 181 -11.08 -15.59 16.31
CA LEU A 181 -12.52 -15.33 16.43
C LEU A 181 -13.35 -16.31 15.61
N GLU A 182 -14.59 -16.51 16.06
CA GLU A 182 -15.61 -17.20 15.27
C GLU A 182 -15.87 -16.47 13.95
N GLU A 183 -16.20 -17.24 12.92
CA GLU A 183 -16.41 -16.76 11.56
C GLU A 183 -17.39 -15.58 11.47
N SER A 184 -18.50 -15.65 12.20
CA SER A 184 -19.53 -14.60 12.25
C SER A 184 -19.04 -13.28 12.87
N GLN A 185 -18.03 -13.34 13.73
CA GLN A 185 -17.46 -12.18 14.44
C GLN A 185 -16.20 -11.64 13.74
N ARG A 186 -15.57 -12.44 12.88
CA ARG A 186 -14.33 -12.10 12.18
C ARG A 186 -14.51 -10.90 11.26
N GLU A 187 -15.58 -10.88 10.48
CA GLU A 187 -15.86 -9.77 9.56
C GLU A 187 -16.14 -8.48 10.34
N GLU A 188 -17.01 -8.52 11.35
CA GLU A 188 -17.32 -7.35 12.19
C GLU A 188 -16.08 -6.82 12.90
N PHE A 189 -15.25 -7.71 13.46
CA PHE A 189 -13.99 -7.33 14.08
C PHE A 189 -13.07 -6.63 13.08
N LEU A 190 -12.80 -7.23 11.91
CA LEU A 190 -11.93 -6.64 10.90
C LEU A 190 -12.46 -5.30 10.39
N MET A 191 -13.77 -5.19 10.14
CA MET A 191 -14.39 -3.93 9.71
C MET A 191 -14.27 -2.85 10.80
N SER A 192 -14.50 -3.19 12.07
CA SER A 192 -14.30 -2.25 13.19
C SER A 192 -12.85 -1.73 13.28
N LYS A 193 -11.87 -2.57 12.89
CA LYS A 193 -10.45 -2.22 12.86
C LYS A 193 -10.02 -1.48 11.59
N LEU A 194 -10.88 -1.35 10.59
CA LEU A 194 -10.57 -0.67 9.32
C LEU A 194 -11.36 0.63 9.12
N GLU A 195 -12.54 0.77 9.74
CA GLU A 195 -13.44 1.91 9.52
C GLU A 195 -13.17 3.12 10.42
N GLY A 196 -12.48 2.94 11.54
CA GLY A 196 -12.16 4.05 12.44
C GLY A 196 -11.24 5.09 11.79
N ARG A 197 -11.43 6.40 12.07
CA ARG A 197 -10.62 7.48 11.47
C ARG A 197 -9.11 7.27 11.62
N LYS A 198 -8.65 6.81 12.79
CA LYS A 198 -7.22 6.55 13.04
C LYS A 198 -6.72 5.36 12.22
N GLN A 199 -7.57 4.36 12.05
CA GLN A 199 -7.29 3.14 11.31
C GLN A 199 -7.29 3.40 9.80
N GLN A 200 -8.18 4.26 9.30
CA GLN A 200 -8.13 4.75 7.93
C GLN A 200 -6.82 5.52 7.67
N ALA A 201 -6.39 6.37 8.60
CA ALA A 201 -5.10 7.06 8.47
C ALA A 201 -3.91 6.06 8.43
N PHE A 202 -3.93 5.05 9.29
CA PHE A 202 -2.94 3.96 9.27
C PHE A 202 -2.96 3.15 7.96
N LEU A 203 -4.15 2.84 7.45
CA LEU A 203 -4.32 2.14 6.18
C LEU A 203 -3.78 2.98 5.01
N MET A 204 -4.03 4.29 5.02
CA MET A 204 -3.46 5.22 4.04
C MET A 204 -1.92 5.28 4.12
N GLU A 205 -1.34 5.39 5.31
CA GLU A 205 0.11 5.42 5.51
C GLU A 205 0.77 4.10 5.08
N THR A 206 0.14 2.98 5.43
CA THR A 206 0.56 1.64 5.02
C THR A 206 0.51 1.51 3.50
N TRP A 207 -0.59 1.94 2.88
CA TRP A 207 -0.74 1.95 1.43
C TRP A 207 0.34 2.79 0.74
N GLN A 208 0.60 4.01 1.23
CA GLN A 208 1.66 4.87 0.70
C GLN A 208 3.04 4.22 0.84
N THR A 209 3.31 3.57 1.97
CA THR A 209 4.57 2.85 2.20
C THR A 209 4.73 1.68 1.23
N VAL A 210 3.68 0.86 1.06
CA VAL A 210 3.67 -0.27 0.13
C VAL A 210 3.87 0.24 -1.30
N TRP A 211 3.14 1.29 -1.70
CA TRP A 211 3.28 1.93 -2.99
C TRP A 211 4.72 2.37 -3.25
N SER A 212 5.31 3.17 -2.35
CA SER A 212 6.70 3.62 -2.50
C SER A 212 7.72 2.49 -2.46
N SER A 213 7.41 1.38 -1.80
CA SER A 213 8.30 0.21 -1.80
C SER A 213 8.29 -0.55 -3.12
N LEU A 214 7.15 -0.56 -3.83
CA LEU A 214 6.91 -1.36 -5.04
C LEU A 214 6.98 -0.58 -6.34
N ILE A 215 6.76 0.73 -6.32
CA ILE A 215 6.66 1.59 -7.51
C ILE A 215 7.79 2.60 -7.58
N ASP A 216 8.18 3.20 -6.44
CA ASP A 216 9.18 4.26 -6.45
C ASP A 216 10.60 3.68 -6.53
N GLU A 217 11.43 4.31 -7.37
CA GLU A 217 12.86 3.99 -7.43
C GLU A 217 13.60 4.56 -6.22
N LYS A 218 14.41 3.72 -5.58
CA LYS A 218 15.22 4.08 -4.43
C LYS A 218 16.58 4.61 -4.90
N LYS A 219 17.02 5.72 -4.29
CA LYS A 219 18.35 6.28 -4.58
C LYS A 219 19.45 5.37 -4.02
N ILE A 220 20.43 5.04 -4.86
CA ILE A 220 21.61 4.27 -4.45
C ILE A 220 22.44 5.15 -3.49
N PRO A 221 22.84 4.63 -2.31
CA PRO A 221 23.67 5.39 -1.37
C PRO A 221 25.01 5.76 -1.99
N LYS A 222 25.56 6.92 -1.60
CA LYS A 222 26.90 7.33 -2.05
C LYS A 222 27.95 6.30 -1.62
N LYS A 223 28.92 6.03 -2.50
CA LYS A 223 30.04 5.14 -2.18
C LYS A 223 30.82 5.68 -0.99
N PRO A 224 31.14 4.86 0.03
CA PRO A 224 32.00 5.29 1.13
C PRO A 224 33.36 5.73 0.59
N GLU A 225 33.83 6.90 1.02
CA GLU A 225 35.17 7.37 0.65
C GLU A 225 36.22 6.58 1.42
N VAL A 226 37.12 5.92 0.68
CA VAL A 226 38.28 5.26 1.29
C VAL A 226 39.30 6.35 1.63
N LYS A 227 39.34 6.79 2.90
CA LYS A 227 40.44 7.65 3.36
C LYS A 227 41.75 6.85 3.25
N ALA A 228 42.55 7.18 2.24
CA ALA A 228 43.90 6.68 2.08
C ALA A 228 44.70 7.02 3.36
N GLY A 229 45.11 5.99 4.11
CA GLY A 229 45.92 6.15 5.34
C GLY A 229 45.34 5.52 6.62
N GLY A 230 44.41 4.57 6.54
CA GLY A 230 43.67 4.08 7.71
C GLY A 230 44.05 2.70 8.28
N ALA A 231 44.86 1.88 7.62
CA ALA A 231 45.11 0.51 8.07
C ALA A 231 45.76 0.45 9.47
N PHE A 232 46.70 1.36 9.75
CA PHE A 232 47.40 1.44 11.05
C PHE A 232 46.55 2.13 12.14
N LYS A 233 45.70 3.11 11.76
CA LYS A 233 44.85 3.86 12.69
C LYS A 233 43.61 3.08 13.13
N ASN A 234 43.16 2.12 12.31
CA ASN A 234 42.03 1.23 12.62
C ASN A 234 42.42 0.09 13.59
N MET A 235 43.71 -0.19 13.76
CA MET A 235 44.20 -1.15 14.76
C MET A 235 44.23 -0.52 16.17
N LEU A 236 44.59 0.78 16.28
CA LEU A 236 44.55 1.52 17.55
C LEU A 236 43.12 1.86 18.02
N LYS A 237 42.17 2.08 17.11
CA LYS A 237 40.76 2.36 17.48
C LYS A 237 39.98 1.15 18.00
N LYS A 238 40.52 -0.07 17.90
CA LYS A 238 39.91 -1.27 18.51
C LYS A 238 40.07 -1.31 20.04
N ILE A 239 40.84 -0.39 20.63
CA ILE A 239 41.07 -0.29 22.08
C ILE A 239 40.10 0.69 22.76
N ASP A 240 39.43 1.58 22.01
CA ASP A 240 38.50 2.57 22.59
C ASP A 240 37.03 2.15 22.42
N THR A 241 36.50 1.48 23.44
CA THR A 241 35.11 1.00 23.57
C THR A 241 34.11 2.09 23.97
N ARG A 242 34.09 3.23 23.25
CA ARG A 242 32.99 4.20 23.34
C ARG A 242 32.75 4.86 21.98
N GLN A 243 31.75 4.38 21.22
CA GLN A 243 31.32 5.06 19.99
C GLN A 243 30.29 6.15 20.30
N PRO A 244 30.49 7.39 19.79
CA PRO A 244 29.46 8.42 19.80
C PRO A 244 28.42 8.13 18.72
N THR A 245 27.17 8.48 19.04
CA THR A 245 25.97 8.44 18.21
C THR A 245 26.10 9.34 16.99
N GLY A 246 26.40 8.77 15.83
CA GLY A 246 26.39 9.48 14.55
C GLY A 246 26.54 8.49 13.39
N ARG A 247 25.52 8.42 12.52
CA ARG A 247 25.41 7.64 11.27
C ARG A 247 26.59 6.69 10.98
N ARG A 248 26.41 5.39 11.25
CA ARG A 248 27.35 4.35 10.83
C ARG A 248 27.59 4.46 9.33
N GLU A 249 28.80 4.85 8.94
CA GLU A 249 29.26 4.77 7.55
C GLU A 249 29.26 3.28 7.14
N LEU A 250 28.57 2.95 6.04
CA LEU A 250 28.55 1.59 5.50
C LEU A 250 29.97 1.19 5.11
N THR A 251 30.37 -0.05 5.40
CA THR A 251 31.60 -0.63 4.83
C THR A 251 31.46 -0.78 3.31
N ILE A 252 32.57 -0.90 2.57
CA ILE A 252 32.54 -1.05 1.09
C ILE A 252 31.72 -2.28 0.69
N GLU A 253 31.86 -3.39 1.42
CA GLU A 253 31.11 -4.64 1.18
C GLU A 253 29.61 -4.46 1.46
N GLN A 254 29.25 -3.86 2.59
CA GLN A 254 27.85 -3.55 2.91
C GLN A 254 27.25 -2.55 1.93
N TRP A 255 28.03 -1.59 1.45
CA TRP A 255 27.60 -0.65 0.41
C TRP A 255 27.34 -1.37 -0.92
N GLN A 256 28.24 -2.27 -1.33
CA GLN A 256 28.09 -3.01 -2.58
C GLN A 256 26.87 -3.94 -2.53
N ALA A 257 26.70 -4.69 -1.44
CA ALA A 257 25.51 -5.52 -1.23
C ALA A 257 24.21 -4.69 -1.26
N LYS A 258 24.18 -3.56 -0.54
CA LYS A 258 23.02 -2.65 -0.51
C LYS A 258 22.75 -1.99 -1.87
N LYS A 259 23.80 -1.68 -2.63
CA LYS A 259 23.69 -1.15 -3.98
C LYS A 259 23.07 -2.18 -4.92
N ASP A 260 23.49 -3.43 -4.84
CA ASP A 260 22.98 -4.49 -5.70
C ASP A 260 21.53 -4.85 -5.33
N GLU A 261 21.19 -4.85 -4.03
CA GLU A 261 19.82 -4.95 -3.53
C GLU A 261 18.93 -3.82 -4.07
N ILE A 262 19.36 -2.55 -3.96
CA ILE A 262 18.59 -1.40 -4.46
C ILE A 262 18.44 -1.47 -5.99
N LYS A 263 19.47 -1.89 -6.73
CA LYS A 263 19.36 -2.06 -8.18
C LYS A 263 18.34 -3.13 -8.56
N ALA A 264 18.34 -4.26 -7.85
CA ALA A 264 17.38 -5.33 -8.07
C ALA A 264 15.95 -4.85 -7.74
N ALA A 265 15.78 -4.13 -6.63
CA ALA A 265 14.50 -3.53 -6.25
C ALA A 265 14.01 -2.52 -7.29
N ASN A 266 14.84 -1.58 -7.73
CA ASN A 266 14.45 -0.59 -8.74
C ASN A 266 14.07 -1.25 -10.07
N LYS A 267 14.77 -2.31 -10.49
CA LYS A 267 14.39 -3.09 -11.68
C LYS A 267 13.00 -3.71 -11.52
N ALA A 268 12.68 -4.21 -10.33
CA ALA A 268 11.35 -4.73 -10.03
C ALA A 268 10.30 -3.61 -10.02
N SER A 269 10.61 -2.43 -9.47
CA SER A 269 9.71 -1.27 -9.46
C SER A 269 9.39 -0.76 -10.87
N VAL A 270 10.41 -0.66 -11.74
CA VAL A 270 10.26 -0.29 -13.15
C VAL A 270 9.34 -1.29 -13.85
N LYS A 271 9.56 -2.60 -13.64
CA LYS A 271 8.70 -3.64 -14.22
C LYS A 271 7.26 -3.56 -13.69
N MET A 272 7.08 -3.31 -12.40
CA MET A 272 5.75 -3.15 -11.80
C MET A 272 4.99 -1.99 -12.43
N TRP A 273 5.67 -0.85 -12.61
CA TRP A 273 5.07 0.31 -13.24
C TRP A 273 4.75 0.05 -14.72
N GLN A 274 5.64 -0.63 -15.45
CA GLN A 274 5.36 -1.08 -16.83
C GLN A 274 4.15 -2.02 -16.91
N ASP A 275 3.98 -2.92 -15.93
CA ASP A 275 2.82 -3.79 -15.86
C ASP A 275 1.53 -2.98 -15.63
N ILE A 276 1.56 -1.92 -14.81
CA ILE A 276 0.42 -0.99 -14.64
C ILE A 276 0.15 -0.21 -15.94
N CYS A 277 1.20 0.30 -16.59
CA CYS A 277 1.15 1.04 -17.86
C CYS A 277 1.02 0.15 -19.10
N ARG A 278 0.51 -1.08 -18.95
CA ARG A 278 0.38 -2.00 -20.08
C ARG A 278 -0.59 -1.43 -21.12
N ASP A 279 -0.13 -1.38 -22.36
CA ASP A 279 -0.94 -1.01 -23.52
C ASP A 279 -2.15 -1.93 -23.66
N SER A 280 -3.28 -1.35 -24.06
CA SER A 280 -4.53 -2.06 -24.28
C SER A 280 -5.29 -1.47 -25.47
N GLU A 281 -6.12 -2.29 -26.09
CA GLU A 281 -7.09 -1.84 -27.08
C GLU A 281 -8.28 -1.11 -26.43
N ASP A 282 -8.55 -1.42 -25.17
CA ASP A 282 -9.74 -0.93 -24.45
C ASP A 282 -9.55 0.43 -23.76
N TYR A 283 -8.29 0.88 -23.59
CA TYR A 283 -8.00 2.12 -22.88
C TYR A 283 -6.67 2.77 -23.29
N LEU A 284 -6.55 4.07 -23.03
CA LEU A 284 -5.30 4.83 -23.07
C LEU A 284 -4.56 4.62 -21.76
N ALA A 285 -3.40 3.97 -21.82
CA ALA A 285 -2.62 3.60 -20.64
C ALA A 285 -2.15 4.83 -19.81
N PRO A 286 -1.93 4.66 -18.49
CA PRO A 286 -1.30 5.68 -17.66
C PRO A 286 0.10 6.04 -18.13
N GLN A 287 0.54 7.27 -17.84
CA GLN A 287 1.89 7.78 -18.06
C GLN A 287 2.61 7.98 -16.73
N ASP A 288 3.94 8.16 -16.73
CA ASP A 288 4.74 8.35 -15.51
C ASP A 288 4.23 9.49 -14.59
N THR A 289 3.61 10.51 -15.16
CA THR A 289 2.98 11.63 -14.43
C THR A 289 1.74 11.23 -13.63
N ASP A 290 1.14 10.06 -13.92
CA ASP A 290 -0.07 9.55 -13.25
C ASP A 290 0.23 8.71 -12.00
N LYS A 291 1.50 8.47 -11.66
CA LYS A 291 1.89 7.65 -10.48
C LYS A 291 1.23 8.14 -9.20
N GLU A 292 1.34 9.43 -8.92
CA GLU A 292 0.76 10.02 -7.71
C GLU A 292 -0.77 9.98 -7.75
N LEU A 293 -1.36 10.20 -8.93
CA LEU A 293 -2.81 10.11 -9.10
C LEU A 293 -3.33 8.72 -8.75
N LEU A 294 -2.73 7.67 -9.30
CA LEU A 294 -3.11 6.27 -9.02
C LEU A 294 -2.88 5.88 -7.57
N ARG A 295 -1.78 6.33 -6.95
CA ARG A 295 -1.56 6.16 -5.51
C ARG A 295 -2.69 6.80 -4.71
N ASP A 296 -3.07 8.03 -5.05
CA ASP A 296 -4.05 8.79 -4.29
C ASP A 296 -5.49 8.29 -4.51
N MET A 297 -5.76 7.51 -5.57
CA MET A 297 -7.07 6.88 -5.81
C MET A 297 -7.56 6.05 -4.61
N PHE A 298 -6.66 5.39 -3.88
CA PHE A 298 -7.02 4.61 -2.68
C PHE A 298 -7.73 5.43 -1.60
N GLY A 299 -7.34 6.71 -1.44
CA GLY A 299 -7.90 7.62 -0.43
C GLY A 299 -9.04 8.49 -0.92
N ARG A 300 -9.40 8.40 -2.21
CA ARG A 300 -10.46 9.23 -2.78
C ARG A 300 -11.84 8.70 -2.37
N SER A 301 -12.71 9.62 -1.99
CA SER A 301 -14.12 9.30 -1.69
C SER A 301 -14.93 9.25 -2.99
N ALA A 302 -15.53 8.10 -3.29
CA ALA A 302 -16.47 7.95 -4.41
C ALA A 302 -17.64 8.96 -4.32
N ALA A 303 -18.27 9.07 -3.14
CA ALA A 303 -19.32 10.08 -2.90
C ALA A 303 -18.81 11.52 -3.05
N GLY A 304 -17.53 11.77 -2.73
CA GLY A 304 -16.88 13.05 -2.97
C GLY A 304 -16.75 13.36 -4.46
N LEU A 305 -16.33 12.39 -5.26
CA LEU A 305 -16.25 12.49 -6.73
C LEU A 305 -17.64 12.73 -7.33
N GLU A 306 -18.65 11.96 -6.91
CA GLU A 306 -20.04 12.13 -7.37
C GLU A 306 -20.58 13.53 -7.07
N LYS A 307 -20.36 14.06 -5.85
CA LYS A 307 -20.71 15.44 -5.52
C LYS A 307 -20.01 16.46 -6.41
N GLN A 308 -18.76 16.20 -6.81
CA GLN A 308 -18.05 17.06 -7.73
C GLN A 308 -18.64 17.01 -9.14
N MET A 309 -18.91 15.81 -9.65
CA MET A 309 -19.54 15.61 -10.94
C MET A 309 -20.92 16.28 -11.00
N THR A 310 -21.78 16.09 -9.99
CA THR A 310 -23.10 16.72 -9.92
C THR A 310 -23.01 18.24 -9.94
N ALA A 311 -22.07 18.84 -9.21
CA ALA A 311 -21.90 20.28 -9.19
C ALA A 311 -21.45 20.83 -10.56
N LEU A 312 -20.54 20.13 -11.24
CA LEU A 312 -20.10 20.50 -12.59
C LEU A 312 -21.24 20.38 -13.61
N MET A 313 -22.06 19.33 -13.52
CA MET A 313 -23.28 19.16 -14.32
C MET A 313 -24.30 20.28 -14.09
N GLN A 314 -24.50 20.70 -12.84
CA GLN A 314 -25.38 21.83 -12.51
C GLN A 314 -24.88 23.14 -13.12
N ILE A 315 -23.57 23.41 -13.05
CA ILE A 315 -22.97 24.59 -13.69
C ILE A 315 -23.20 24.54 -15.21
N ALA A 316 -23.01 23.38 -15.83
CA ALA A 316 -23.21 23.20 -17.28
C ALA A 316 -24.67 23.44 -17.71
N THR A 317 -25.61 22.78 -17.03
CA THR A 317 -27.06 22.86 -17.34
C THR A 317 -27.68 24.21 -17.03
N GLN A 318 -27.11 24.99 -16.11
CA GLN A 318 -27.55 26.36 -15.79
C GLN A 318 -26.91 27.43 -16.69
N GLY A 319 -26.41 27.05 -17.86
CA GLY A 319 -25.87 27.97 -18.87
C GLY A 319 -24.37 28.27 -18.73
N GLY A 320 -23.66 27.60 -17.82
CA GLY A 320 -22.20 27.60 -17.83
C GLY A 320 -21.54 28.89 -17.32
N SER A 321 -21.98 29.39 -16.16
CA SER A 321 -21.43 30.62 -15.57
C SER A 321 -19.94 30.46 -15.20
N VAL A 322 -19.08 31.24 -15.85
CA VAL A 322 -17.63 31.28 -15.58
C VAL A 322 -17.35 31.60 -14.12
N LYS A 323 -18.06 32.59 -13.54
CA LYS A 323 -17.91 32.96 -12.13
C LYS A 323 -18.30 31.82 -11.19
N ALA A 324 -19.36 31.07 -11.50
CA ALA A 324 -19.77 29.93 -10.70
C ALA A 324 -18.71 28.81 -10.75
N PHE A 325 -18.15 28.56 -11.93
CA PHE A 325 -17.06 27.61 -12.12
C PHE A 325 -15.80 28.03 -11.34
N GLU A 326 -15.31 29.26 -11.50
CA GLU A 326 -14.13 29.79 -10.79
C GLU A 326 -14.29 29.69 -9.26
N THR A 327 -15.46 30.09 -8.75
CA THR A 327 -15.79 29.98 -7.32
C THR A 327 -15.75 28.52 -6.85
N TYR A 328 -16.24 27.60 -7.67
CA TYR A 328 -16.31 26.18 -7.35
C TYR A 328 -14.92 25.53 -7.26
N ILE A 329 -14.03 25.84 -8.21
CA ILE A 329 -12.70 25.22 -8.31
C ILE A 329 -11.67 25.82 -7.35
N GLN A 330 -11.89 27.02 -6.81
CA GLN A 330 -10.91 27.75 -5.99
C GLN A 330 -10.35 26.94 -4.81
N THR A 331 -11.13 26.01 -4.25
CA THR A 331 -10.75 25.17 -3.10
C THR A 331 -10.70 23.68 -3.42
N ARG A 332 -10.84 23.29 -4.69
CA ARG A 332 -11.12 21.90 -5.07
C ARG A 332 -10.28 21.46 -6.25
N LYS A 333 -9.65 20.28 -6.13
CA LYS A 333 -9.06 19.56 -7.27
C LYS A 333 -10.17 18.82 -8.01
N VAL A 334 -10.69 19.41 -9.08
CA VAL A 334 -11.85 18.89 -9.82
C VAL A 334 -11.49 18.21 -11.15
N ASP A 335 -10.24 18.27 -11.59
CA ASP A 335 -9.79 17.81 -12.92
C ASP A 335 -10.32 16.40 -13.29
N LEU A 336 -10.17 15.43 -12.38
CA LEU A 336 -10.68 14.07 -12.58
C LEU A 336 -12.22 14.02 -12.77
N SER A 337 -12.96 14.72 -11.92
CA SER A 337 -14.42 14.81 -12.00
C SER A 337 -14.85 15.56 -13.26
N PHE A 338 -14.07 16.56 -13.68
CA PHE A 338 -14.33 17.36 -14.87
C PHE A 338 -14.10 16.56 -16.15
N LEU A 339 -13.01 15.81 -16.24
CA LEU A 339 -12.79 14.82 -17.29
C LEU A 339 -13.96 13.83 -17.36
N THR A 340 -14.37 13.28 -16.21
CA THR A 340 -15.42 12.25 -16.15
C THR A 340 -16.75 12.76 -16.69
N VAL A 341 -17.22 13.94 -16.26
CA VAL A 341 -18.49 14.50 -16.78
C VAL A 341 -18.39 14.89 -18.24
N THR A 342 -17.20 15.29 -18.72
CA THR A 342 -16.98 15.63 -20.13
C THR A 342 -17.17 14.40 -21.03
N PHE A 343 -16.66 13.24 -20.63
CA PHE A 343 -16.88 12.00 -21.40
C PHE A 343 -18.28 11.40 -21.23
N ARG A 344 -18.97 11.66 -20.10
CA ARG A 344 -20.35 11.19 -19.88
C ARG A 344 -21.40 12.02 -20.61
N HIS A 345 -21.15 13.32 -20.75
CA HIS A 345 -22.07 14.30 -21.31
C HIS A 345 -21.36 15.22 -22.30
N PRO A 346 -20.73 14.69 -23.36
CA PRO A 346 -19.99 15.50 -24.33
C PRO A 346 -20.81 16.69 -24.84
N GLU A 347 -22.10 16.50 -25.07
CA GLU A 347 -23.05 17.52 -25.54
C GLU A 347 -23.14 18.79 -24.67
N LEU A 348 -22.80 18.69 -23.39
CA LEU A 348 -22.83 19.81 -22.46
C LEU A 348 -21.47 20.50 -22.30
N PHE A 349 -20.38 19.80 -22.60
CA PHE A 349 -19.02 20.22 -22.23
C PHE A 349 -18.15 20.57 -23.43
N ILE A 350 -18.27 19.82 -24.52
CA ILE A 350 -17.53 20.02 -25.76
C ILE A 350 -18.46 20.52 -26.87
N GLU A 351 -17.85 20.99 -27.94
CA GLU A 351 -18.58 21.49 -29.11
C GLU A 351 -18.97 20.28 -29.94
N VAL A 352 -20.26 19.93 -29.96
CA VAL A 352 -20.75 18.88 -30.86
C VAL A 352 -21.08 19.56 -32.19
N ARG A 353 -20.26 19.34 -33.21
CA ARG A 353 -20.60 19.70 -34.59
C ARG A 353 -21.69 18.74 -35.05
N GLU A 354 -22.95 19.12 -34.88
CA GLU A 354 -24.03 18.46 -35.57
C GLU A 354 -23.88 18.74 -37.07
N ASN A 355 -24.03 17.71 -37.90
CA ASN A 355 -23.90 17.83 -39.34
C ASN A 355 -24.90 18.85 -39.86
N ASP A 356 -24.37 19.91 -40.48
CA ASP A 356 -24.99 20.75 -41.51
C ASP A 356 -26.52 20.90 -41.47
N GLU A 357 -27.05 21.70 -40.54
CA GLU A 357 -28.27 22.48 -40.80
C GLU A 357 -28.08 23.93 -40.32
N GLU A 358 -28.50 24.83 -41.20
CA GLU A 358 -28.26 26.27 -41.35
C GLU A 358 -28.28 27.17 -40.08
N ASP A 359 -27.36 28.15 -40.11
CA ASP A 359 -27.51 29.54 -39.62
C ASP A 359 -27.35 29.93 -38.13
N ASP A 360 -26.94 29.04 -37.22
CA ASP A 360 -26.50 29.47 -35.89
C ASP A 360 -24.97 29.39 -35.73
N ALA A 361 -24.34 30.53 -35.43
CA ALA A 361 -22.91 30.59 -35.12
C ALA A 361 -22.53 29.53 -34.06
N PRO A 362 -21.39 28.83 -34.21
CA PRO A 362 -21.02 27.74 -33.30
C PRO A 362 -21.04 28.23 -31.85
N LYS A 363 -21.88 27.62 -31.02
CA LYS A 363 -21.92 27.92 -29.58
C LYS A 363 -20.59 27.51 -28.96
N GLU A 364 -19.84 28.50 -28.46
CA GLU A 364 -18.60 28.27 -27.70
C GLU A 364 -18.87 27.24 -26.60
N SER A 365 -18.18 26.09 -26.68
CA SER A 365 -18.36 24.99 -25.72
C SER A 365 -18.08 25.44 -24.30
N LEU A 366 -18.72 24.77 -23.33
CA LEU A 366 -18.56 25.13 -21.92
C LEU A 366 -17.10 25.12 -21.49
N ILE A 367 -16.34 24.10 -21.90
CA ILE A 367 -14.91 23.99 -21.59
C ILE A 367 -14.14 25.19 -22.13
N LYS A 368 -14.33 25.55 -23.42
CA LYS A 368 -13.67 26.72 -24.01
C LYS A 368 -14.03 28.00 -23.25
N ARG A 369 -15.31 28.17 -22.89
CA ARG A 369 -15.81 29.34 -22.18
C ARG A 369 -15.23 29.48 -20.78
N VAL A 370 -15.29 28.43 -19.96
CA VAL A 370 -14.83 28.49 -18.55
C VAL A 370 -13.31 28.48 -18.41
N LEU A 371 -12.59 27.97 -19.41
CA LEU A 371 -11.12 27.95 -19.42
C LEU A 371 -10.48 29.10 -20.19
N LYS A 372 -11.27 30.00 -20.79
CA LYS A 372 -10.80 31.13 -21.61
C LYS A 372 -9.82 32.04 -20.88
N GLY A 373 -10.05 32.28 -19.58
CA GLY A 373 -9.19 33.12 -18.73
C GLY A 373 -7.88 32.47 -18.30
N TYR A 374 -7.72 31.16 -18.52
CA TYR A 374 -6.52 30.41 -18.14
C TYR A 374 -5.58 30.31 -19.34
N ASN A 375 -4.31 30.69 -19.15
CA ASN A 375 -3.28 30.43 -20.15
C ASN A 375 -2.94 28.93 -20.20
N GLU A 376 -2.19 28.53 -21.22
CA GLU A 376 -1.84 27.13 -21.48
C GLU A 376 -1.15 26.46 -20.30
N SER A 377 -0.17 27.13 -19.69
CA SER A 377 0.56 26.60 -18.53
C SER A 377 -0.36 26.41 -17.31
N SER A 378 -1.27 27.35 -17.04
CA SER A 378 -2.26 27.22 -15.97
C SER A 378 -3.25 26.08 -16.22
N ARG A 379 -3.64 25.84 -17.48
CA ARG A 379 -4.51 24.71 -17.84
C ARG A 379 -3.80 23.37 -17.60
N GLN A 380 -2.54 23.26 -18.01
CA GLN A 380 -1.74 22.05 -17.79
C GLN A 380 -1.50 21.75 -16.30
N GLU A 381 -1.30 22.79 -15.48
CA GLU A 381 -1.08 22.63 -14.04
C GLU A 381 -2.37 22.31 -13.28
N MET A 382 -3.47 23.01 -13.58
CA MET A 382 -4.74 22.86 -12.85
C MET A 382 -5.60 21.71 -13.37
N PHE A 383 -5.53 21.43 -14.66
CA PHE A 383 -6.36 20.44 -15.36
C PHE A 383 -5.53 19.50 -16.26
N PRO A 384 -4.50 18.81 -15.74
CA PRO A 384 -3.60 17.99 -16.55
C PRO A 384 -4.33 16.86 -17.30
N LEU A 385 -5.37 16.26 -16.71
CA LEU A 385 -6.13 15.18 -17.35
C LEU A 385 -7.02 15.71 -18.47
N LEU A 386 -7.78 16.77 -18.20
CA LEU A 386 -8.62 17.40 -19.22
C LEU A 386 -7.76 17.92 -20.37
N HIS A 387 -6.60 18.49 -20.06
CA HIS A 387 -5.64 18.94 -21.05
C HIS A 387 -5.18 17.81 -21.98
N ARG A 388 -4.73 16.70 -21.40
CA ARG A 388 -4.21 15.54 -22.14
C ARG A 388 -5.26 14.82 -22.99
N TYR A 389 -6.50 14.73 -22.53
CA TYR A 389 -7.50 13.87 -23.18
C TYR A 389 -8.60 14.61 -23.91
N VAL A 390 -8.72 15.93 -23.73
CA VAL A 390 -9.78 16.74 -24.36
C VAL A 390 -9.21 17.98 -25.01
N LEU A 391 -8.39 18.78 -24.32
CA LEU A 391 -7.93 20.06 -24.89
C LEU A 391 -6.86 19.90 -25.97
N SER A 392 -5.99 18.90 -25.83
CA SER A 392 -4.94 18.60 -26.81
C SER A 392 -5.41 17.74 -27.99
N SER A 393 -6.60 17.14 -27.91
CA SER A 393 -7.24 16.43 -29.03
C SER A 393 -8.10 17.34 -29.91
N VAL A 394 -8.42 18.55 -29.45
CA VAL A 394 -9.30 19.55 -30.09
C VAL A 394 -8.49 20.70 -30.74
N ALA A 395 -7.16 20.64 -30.70
CA ALA A 395 -6.23 21.58 -31.34
C ALA A 395 -5.57 20.93 -32.55
#